data_AF-A0A643G1W8-F1
#
_entry.id   AF-A0A643G1W8-F1
#
_cell.length_a   1.000
_cell.length_b   1.000
_cell.length_c   1.000
_cell.angle_alpha   90.00
_cell.angle_beta   90.00
_cell.angle_gamma   90.00
#
_symmetry.space_group_name_H-M   'P 1'
#
loop_
_entity.id
_entity.type
_entity.pdbx_description
1 polymer ?
#
loop_
_entity_poly.entity_id
_entity_poly.type
_entity_poly.pdbx_seq_one_letter_code
_entity_poly.pdbx_strand_id
1 'polypeptide(L)'
;MKILASLACVMLCANAYAECTTNARGAVVCNNGESAAGYNRNTGNGFTSEKNQNGVTTTQTTKGGEAKTKDGKGVYTSPSGKTCARTARHQGCN
;
A
#
# COMPACT_ATOMS: atom_id res chain seq x y z
N MET A 1 -34.55 -6.88 23.35
CA MET A 1 -33.55 -7.51 22.44
C MET A 1 -33.20 -6.67 21.21
N LYS A 2 -34.13 -5.89 20.62
CA LYS A 2 -33.85 -5.01 19.47
C LYS A 2 -32.82 -3.90 19.74
N ILE A 3 -32.86 -3.29 20.93
CA ILE A 3 -31.96 -2.18 21.33
C ILE A 3 -30.51 -2.67 21.50
N LEU A 4 -30.31 -3.88 22.01
CA LEU A 4 -28.99 -4.51 22.15
C LEU A 4 -28.34 -4.81 20.79
N ALA A 5 -29.14 -5.26 19.82
CA ALA A 5 -28.65 -5.53 18.46
C ALA A 5 -28.24 -4.23 17.72
N SER A 6 -28.99 -3.14 17.90
CA SER A 6 -28.65 -1.84 17.31
C SER A 6 -27.41 -1.21 17.94
N LEU A 7 -27.19 -1.37 19.24
CA LEU A 7 -26.01 -0.82 19.93
C LEU A 7 -24.73 -1.56 19.53
N ALA A 8 -24.81 -2.89 19.32
CA ALA A 8 -23.69 -3.68 18.81
C ALA A 8 -23.29 -3.27 17.39
N CYS A 9 -24.27 -2.98 16.52
CA CYS A 9 -24.03 -2.56 15.14
C CYS A 9 -23.27 -1.22 15.06
N VAL A 10 -23.61 -0.25 15.93
CA VAL A 10 -22.92 1.06 15.98
C VAL A 10 -21.47 0.92 16.48
N MET A 11 -21.20 0.02 17.43
CA MET A 11 -19.81 -0.23 17.89
C MET A 11 -18.95 -0.96 16.85
N LEU A 12 -19.54 -1.85 16.04
CA LEU A 12 -18.83 -2.56 14.97
C LEU A 12 -18.43 -1.60 13.84
N CYS A 13 -19.29 -0.63 13.49
CA CYS A 13 -19.01 0.37 12.46
C CYS A 13 -17.92 1.37 12.84
N ALA A 14 -17.67 1.58 14.14
CA ALA A 14 -16.63 2.50 14.62
C ALA A 14 -15.20 2.00 14.34
N ASN A 15 -15.01 0.73 13.95
CA ASN A 15 -13.69 0.16 13.65
C ASN A 15 -13.41 0.11 12.14
N ALA A 16 -14.30 0.66 11.30
CA ALA A 16 -14.13 0.71 9.85
C ALA A 16 -13.37 1.96 9.37
N TYR A 17 -12.89 2.80 10.29
CA TYR A 17 -11.95 3.86 9.94
C TYR A 17 -10.60 3.22 9.70
N ALA A 18 -10.18 3.17 8.44
CA ALA A 18 -8.77 3.03 8.11
C ALA A 18 -8.03 4.15 8.86
N GLU A 19 -7.27 3.82 9.91
CA GLU A 19 -6.45 4.79 10.63
C GLU A 19 -5.38 5.30 9.68
N CYS A 20 -5.69 6.43 9.03
CA CYS A 20 -4.83 7.12 8.11
C CYS A 20 -4.12 8.26 8.86
N THR A 21 -2.79 8.16 9.01
CA THR A 21 -1.99 9.22 9.62
C THR A 21 -1.12 9.91 8.59
N THR A 22 -1.05 11.25 8.64
CA THR A 22 -0.13 12.02 7.80
C THR A 22 1.19 12.17 8.53
N ASN A 23 2.28 11.66 7.97
CA ASN A 23 3.61 11.81 8.57
C ASN A 23 4.23 13.19 8.28
N ALA A 24 5.37 13.50 8.92
CA ALA A 24 6.10 14.76 8.74
C ALA A 24 6.61 15.01 7.30
N ARG A 25 6.57 14.01 6.42
CA ARG A 25 6.90 14.12 4.99
C ARG A 25 5.67 14.39 4.12
N GLY A 26 4.49 14.59 4.72
CA GLY A 26 3.24 14.78 4.01
C GLY A 26 2.70 13.50 3.36
N ALA A 27 3.17 12.33 3.78
CA ALA A 27 2.64 11.06 3.31
C ALA A 27 1.52 10.58 4.24
N VAL A 28 0.36 10.30 3.67
CA VAL A 28 -0.80 9.67 4.31
C VAL A 28 -0.56 8.16 4.33
N VAL A 29 -0.48 7.55 5.51
CA VAL A 29 -0.31 6.10 5.70
C VAL A 29 -1.59 5.56 6.33
N CYS A 30 -2.27 4.66 5.63
CA CYS A 30 -3.53 4.03 6.02
C CYS A 30 -3.35 2.52 6.25
N ASN A 31 -4.19 1.94 7.11
CA ASN A 31 -4.27 0.49 7.33
C ASN A 31 -2.94 -0.15 7.73
N ASN A 32 -2.35 0.25 8.86
CA ASN A 32 -1.16 -0.39 9.44
C ASN A 32 0.04 -0.51 8.46
N GLY A 33 0.15 0.42 7.49
CA GLY A 33 1.19 0.41 6.46
C GLY A 33 0.87 -0.39 5.18
N GLU A 34 -0.36 -0.88 5.02
CA GLU A 34 -0.82 -1.52 3.78
C GLU A 34 -1.00 -0.52 2.64
N SER A 35 -1.44 0.70 2.93
CA SER A 35 -1.61 1.74 1.92
C SER A 35 -0.88 3.01 2.34
N ALA A 36 -0.13 3.61 1.44
CA ALA A 36 0.51 4.89 1.66
C ALA A 36 0.38 5.77 0.41
N ALA A 37 0.13 7.05 0.59
CA ALA A 37 0.12 8.03 -0.48
C ALA A 37 0.91 9.25 -0.04
N GLY A 38 1.51 9.97 -0.98
CA GLY A 38 2.21 11.21 -0.68
C GLY A 38 2.10 12.18 -1.84
N TYR A 39 2.07 13.47 -1.52
CA TYR A 39 2.00 14.52 -2.51
C TYR A 39 2.97 15.65 -2.16
N ASN A 40 3.88 15.95 -3.09
CA ASN A 40 4.78 17.08 -3.00
C ASN A 40 4.18 18.26 -3.77
N ARG A 41 3.69 19.25 -3.02
CA ARG A 41 3.07 20.47 -3.56
C ARG A 41 4.04 21.36 -4.34
N ASN A 42 5.32 21.36 -3.99
CA ASN A 42 6.32 22.19 -4.65
C ASN A 42 6.67 21.67 -6.05
N THR A 43 6.60 20.35 -6.25
CA THR A 43 6.97 19.71 -7.52
C THR A 43 5.78 19.12 -8.29
N GLY A 44 4.57 19.14 -7.70
CA GLY A 44 3.38 18.47 -8.25
C GLY A 44 3.50 16.94 -8.33
N ASN A 45 4.48 16.34 -7.65
CA ASN A 45 4.72 14.90 -7.72
C ASN A 45 3.90 14.20 -6.64
N GLY A 46 3.11 13.21 -7.03
CA GLY A 46 2.42 12.33 -6.11
C GLY A 46 2.88 10.89 -6.26
N PHE A 47 2.65 10.10 -5.22
CA PHE A 47 2.72 8.66 -5.30
C PHE A 47 1.60 8.02 -4.47
N THR A 48 1.20 6.82 -4.87
CA THR A 48 0.39 5.89 -4.09
C THR A 48 1.15 4.59 -3.98
N SER A 49 0.93 3.86 -2.91
CA SER A 49 1.64 2.65 -2.58
C SER A 49 0.67 1.71 -1.88
N GLU A 50 0.55 0.50 -2.38
CA GLU A 50 -0.38 -0.51 -1.86
C GLU A 50 0.33 -1.84 -1.71
N LYS A 51 0.20 -2.46 -0.54
CA LYS A 51 0.67 -3.80 -0.25
C LYS A 51 -0.49 -4.77 -0.43
N ASN A 52 -0.27 -5.79 -1.26
CA ASN A 52 -1.24 -6.87 -1.41
C ASN A 52 -1.06 -7.95 -0.32
N GLN A 53 -2.00 -8.90 -0.27
CA GLN A 53 -1.98 -10.04 0.67
C GLN A 53 -0.72 -10.91 0.56
N ASN A 54 -0.05 -10.90 -0.60
CA ASN A 54 1.20 -11.63 -0.85
C ASN A 54 2.45 -10.87 -0.38
N GLY A 55 2.28 -9.71 0.28
CA GLY A 55 3.35 -8.85 0.77
C GLY A 55 4.06 -8.03 -0.31
N VAL A 56 3.56 -8.02 -1.55
CA VAL A 56 4.10 -7.18 -2.63
C VAL A 56 3.54 -5.77 -2.50
N THR A 57 4.43 -4.80 -2.33
CA THR A 57 4.13 -3.38 -2.34
C THR A 57 4.30 -2.82 -3.74
N THR A 58 3.21 -2.32 -4.32
CA THR A 58 3.19 -1.63 -5.61
C THR A 58 3.11 -0.14 -5.36
N THR A 59 4.13 0.60 -5.79
CA THR A 59 4.16 2.06 -5.74
C THR A 59 3.94 2.62 -7.14
N GLN A 60 2.95 3.48 -7.30
CA GLN A 60 2.67 4.21 -8.54
C GLN A 60 2.89 5.70 -8.31
N THR A 61 3.46 6.39 -9.29
CA THR A 61 3.70 7.83 -9.24
C THR A 61 2.81 8.55 -10.23
N THR A 62 2.50 9.82 -9.98
CA THR A 62 1.70 10.66 -10.90
C THR A 62 2.36 10.88 -12.27
N LYS A 63 3.64 10.54 -12.41
CA LYS A 63 4.41 10.57 -13.66
C LYS A 63 4.39 9.26 -14.45
N GLY A 64 3.60 8.28 -14.01
CA GLY A 64 3.46 6.98 -14.68
C GLY A 64 4.53 5.94 -14.30
N GLY A 65 5.42 6.24 -13.36
CA GLY A 65 6.37 5.26 -12.84
C GLY A 65 5.68 4.28 -11.89
N GLU A 66 5.81 2.99 -12.16
CA GLU A 66 5.37 1.89 -11.27
C GLU A 66 6.59 1.09 -10.79
N ALA A 67 6.64 0.81 -9.49
CA ALA A 67 7.63 -0.07 -8.88
C ALA A 67 6.95 -1.10 -7.99
N LYS A 68 7.24 -2.38 -8.20
CA LYS A 68 6.81 -3.45 -7.29
C LYS A 68 7.99 -3.87 -6.44
N THR A 69 7.76 -4.00 -5.13
CA THR A 69 8.76 -4.40 -4.16
C THR A 69 8.20 -5.46 -3.21
N LYS A 70 9.05 -6.35 -2.73
CA LYS A 70 8.74 -7.33 -1.69
C LYS A 70 9.99 -7.55 -0.85
N ASP A 71 9.86 -7.55 0.48
CA ASP A 71 10.98 -7.73 1.42
C ASP A 71 12.18 -6.79 1.16
N GLY A 72 11.90 -5.54 0.79
CA GLY A 72 12.91 -4.53 0.50
C GLY A 72 13.62 -4.69 -0.86
N LYS A 73 13.21 -5.65 -1.70
CA LYS A 73 13.76 -5.89 -3.04
C LYS A 73 12.73 -5.53 -4.10
N GLY A 74 13.19 -5.02 -5.25
CA GLY A 74 12.32 -4.90 -6.43
C GLY A 74 11.87 -6.29 -6.89
N VAL A 75 10.64 -6.39 -7.38
CA VAL A 75 10.09 -7.63 -7.93
C VAL A 75 9.37 -7.38 -9.25
N TYR A 76 9.24 -8.41 -10.08
CA TYR A 76 8.44 -8.38 -11.30
C TYR A 76 7.71 -9.70 -11.48
N THR A 77 6.58 -9.67 -12.21
CA THR A 77 5.88 -10.88 -12.62
C THR A 77 6.49 -11.39 -13.91
N SER A 78 7.01 -12.61 -13.88
CA SER A 78 7.50 -13.30 -15.09
C SER A 78 6.34 -13.72 -16.01
N PRO A 79 6.60 -14.04 -17.28
CA PRO A 79 5.58 -14.56 -18.21
C PRO A 79 4.87 -15.83 -17.70
N SER A 80 5.52 -16.62 -16.84
CA SER A 80 4.93 -17.80 -16.20
C SER A 80 4.08 -17.49 -14.96
N GLY A 81 3.89 -16.21 -14.63
CA GLY A 81 3.11 -15.77 -13.46
C GLY A 81 3.89 -15.77 -12.13
N LYS A 82 5.15 -16.21 -12.11
CA LYS A 82 5.98 -16.24 -10.90
C LYS A 82 6.48 -14.83 -10.55
N THR A 83 6.43 -14.47 -9.27
CA THR A 83 7.04 -13.23 -8.75
C THR A 83 8.53 -13.44 -8.58
N CYS A 84 9.33 -12.66 -9.30
CA CYS A 84 10.78 -12.81 -9.37
C CYS A 84 11.47 -11.57 -8.83
N ALA A 85 12.66 -11.72 -8.25
CA ALA A 85 13.42 -10.60 -7.72
C ALA A 85 14.10 -9.83 -8.85
N ARG A 86 14.00 -8.51 -8.81
CA ARG A 86 14.72 -7.55 -9.65
C ARG A 86 15.43 -6.56 -8.74
N THR A 87 16.71 -6.80 -8.54
CA THR A 87 17.62 -5.89 -7.85
C THR A 87 18.54 -5.22 -8.87
N ALA A 88 19.25 -4.17 -8.46
CA ALA A 88 20.22 -3.50 -9.34
C ALA A 88 21.33 -4.43 -9.85
N ARG A 89 21.62 -5.54 -9.13
CA ARG A 89 22.73 -6.44 -9.43
C ARG A 89 22.31 -7.82 -9.94
N HIS A 90 21.06 -8.23 -9.71
CA HIS A 90 20.57 -9.57 -10.03
C HIS A 90 19.09 -9.54 -10.40
N GLN A 91 18.73 -10.28 -11.45
CA GLN A 91 17.36 -10.53 -11.89
C GLN A 91 17.16 -12.05 -11.95
N GLY A 92 16.17 -12.58 -11.24
CA GLY A 92 15.96 -14.02 -11.20
C GLY A 92 14.74 -14.47 -10.42
N CYS A 93 14.19 -15.58 -10.88
CA CYS A 93 13.15 -16.33 -10.20
C CYS A 93 13.82 -17.50 -9.49
N ASN A 94 13.88 -17.51 -8.15
CA ASN A 94 14.23 -18.71 -7.39
C ASN A 94 13.04 -19.66 -7.43
#